data_AF-A0A533ZRE3-F1
#
_entry.id   AF-A0A533ZRE3-F1
#
_cell.length_a   1.000
_cell.length_b   1.000
_cell.length_c   1.000
_cell.angle_alpha   90.00
_cell.angle_beta   90.00
_cell.angle_gamma   90.00
#
_symmetry.space_group_name_H-M   'P 1'
#
loop_
_entity.id
_entity.type
_entity.pdbx_description
1 polymer ?
#
loop_
_entity_poly.entity_id
_entity_poly.type
_entity_poly.pdbx_seq_one_letter_code
_entity_poly.pdbx_strand_id
1 'polypeptide(L)'
;MDIKELSWTMRSCFLALSTLLCLDTTLLDAEEQPKGVSEVGEILEQATQSAAQIKNAFFRAKVFHGIAAAYVKAANLEKALAVADRKDNVHKDGTLESISRTQLERRQILNAIETASKMEDGLSKALMLRHIAEDITEKGERKDALKILVQALVASSAIKDGSTRAYALQRIAETQGVAGDRNAARLTIQEAIKFINSSPETVMDKTLALQMTAEVQARLGDVKAALETAESIQDDARKAGALRDIAGAQARAGDVSHALETVATINDPFNHEYALQQIVEAQADRKDIQGALQTAAAIKQSNGSKAIALFRIAEAQVGSRNFEAASLTLQQARQAALNIQDVKERAHTLGWVARGKAEVGDKVSASETVQQALTATNDITGKKDKDSPLLSIVEAQAQMGDFKGALQTTASMSSDFFTDRAFYQIARAQVQAAPTLRHQNVCGCVMCGE
;
A
#
# COMPACT_ATOMS: atom_id res chain seq x y z
N MET A 1 15.14 0.87 -21.01
CA MET A 1 16.06 -0.24 -21.32
C MET A 1 15.25 -1.27 -22.07
N ASP A 2 15.60 -1.49 -23.34
CA ASP A 2 14.79 -2.20 -24.34
C ASP A 2 14.80 -3.72 -24.08
N ILE A 3 13.63 -4.37 -24.10
CA ILE A 3 13.44 -5.82 -23.85
C ILE A 3 14.22 -6.69 -24.85
N LYS A 4 14.72 -6.06 -25.93
CA LYS A 4 15.49 -6.71 -26.98
C LYS A 4 16.91 -7.14 -26.59
N GLU A 5 17.49 -6.61 -25.50
CA GLU A 5 18.86 -6.91 -25.05
C GLU A 5 18.99 -8.11 -24.09
N LEU A 6 17.87 -8.75 -23.71
CA LEU A 6 17.90 -9.96 -22.87
C LEU A 6 18.32 -11.17 -23.71
N SER A 7 19.35 -11.90 -23.25
CA SER A 7 19.81 -13.15 -23.87
C SER A 7 18.64 -14.14 -24.03
N TRP A 8 18.70 -15.01 -25.04
CA TRP A 8 17.66 -15.99 -25.35
C TRP A 8 17.24 -16.84 -24.14
N THR A 9 18.18 -17.12 -23.22
CA THR A 9 17.99 -17.78 -21.92
C THR A 9 17.14 -16.97 -20.92
N MET A 10 17.22 -15.64 -20.92
CA MET A 10 16.41 -14.77 -20.06
C MET A 10 14.97 -14.63 -20.56
N ARG A 11 14.74 -14.66 -21.88
CA ARG A 11 13.39 -14.62 -22.47
C ARG A 11 12.58 -15.90 -22.21
N SER A 12 13.23 -17.06 -22.27
CA SER A 12 12.63 -18.35 -21.98
C SER A 12 12.28 -18.50 -20.49
N CYS A 13 13.15 -18.00 -19.58
CA CYS A 13 12.82 -17.94 -18.15
C CYS A 13 11.60 -17.04 -17.85
N PHE A 14 11.48 -15.89 -18.54
CA PHE A 14 10.35 -14.97 -18.36
C PHE A 14 9.03 -15.55 -18.86
N LEU A 15 9.02 -16.22 -20.03
CA LEU A 15 7.82 -16.86 -20.56
C LEU A 15 7.35 -18.05 -19.71
N ALA A 16 8.28 -18.86 -19.19
CA ALA A 16 7.95 -19.97 -18.29
C ALA A 16 7.42 -19.48 -16.93
N LEU A 17 7.96 -18.37 -16.41
CA LEU A 17 7.42 -17.74 -15.19
C LEU A 17 6.02 -17.16 -15.43
N SER A 18 5.77 -16.54 -16.59
CA SER A 18 4.46 -15.94 -16.89
C SER A 18 3.36 -16.99 -17.08
N THR A 19 3.67 -18.16 -17.65
CA THR A 19 2.70 -19.27 -17.75
C THR A 19 2.42 -19.92 -16.40
N LEU A 20 3.42 -20.01 -15.50
CA LEU A 20 3.25 -20.52 -14.13
C LEU A 20 2.51 -19.55 -13.20
N LEU A 21 2.63 -18.25 -13.40
CA LEU A 21 1.89 -17.22 -12.65
C LEU A 21 0.40 -17.14 -13.06
N CYS A 22 0.05 -17.60 -14.26
CA CYS A 22 -1.31 -17.59 -14.80
C CYS A 22 -2.09 -18.92 -14.62
N LEU A 23 -1.51 -19.95 -13.97
CA LEU A 23 -2.22 -21.20 -13.72
C LEU A 23 -3.26 -21.00 -12.61
N ASP A 24 -4.52 -21.00 -13.05
CA ASP A 24 -5.74 -20.90 -12.26
C ASP A 24 -5.79 -22.04 -11.21
N THR A 25 -5.98 -21.67 -9.94
CA THR A 25 -5.87 -22.58 -8.77
C THR A 25 -7.02 -23.57 -8.63
N THR A 26 -8.01 -23.51 -9.52
CA THR A 26 -9.20 -24.39 -9.51
C THR A 26 -8.94 -25.82 -9.97
N LEU A 27 -7.76 -26.12 -10.53
CA LEU A 27 -7.39 -27.45 -11.05
C LEU A 27 -6.58 -28.33 -10.09
N LEU A 28 -6.20 -27.83 -8.90
CA LEU A 28 -5.32 -28.54 -7.96
C LEU A 28 -6.02 -29.19 -6.76
N ASP A 29 -7.35 -29.05 -6.63
CA ASP A 29 -8.14 -29.66 -5.54
C ASP A 29 -8.68 -31.07 -5.88
N ALA A 30 -8.25 -31.68 -6.98
CA ALA A 30 -8.66 -33.04 -7.34
C ALA A 30 -7.72 -34.09 -6.70
N GLU A 31 -8.30 -34.95 -5.85
CA GLU A 31 -7.68 -36.09 -5.13
C GLU A 31 -7.09 -37.21 -6.03
N GLU A 32 -6.81 -36.96 -7.31
CA GLU A 32 -6.09 -37.89 -8.17
C GLU A 32 -4.63 -37.44 -8.34
N GLN A 33 -3.66 -38.25 -7.88
CA GLN A 33 -2.24 -38.00 -8.11
C GLN A 33 -1.96 -37.83 -9.63
N PRO A 34 -1.63 -36.63 -10.14
CA PRO A 34 -1.62 -36.42 -11.58
C PRO A 34 -0.19 -36.42 -12.14
N LYS A 35 -0.04 -37.01 -13.33
CA LYS A 35 1.18 -36.99 -14.17
C LYS A 35 1.78 -35.58 -14.37
N GLY A 36 0.98 -34.51 -14.20
CA GLY A 36 1.43 -33.12 -14.32
C GLY A 36 2.38 -32.63 -13.20
N VAL A 37 2.39 -33.25 -12.01
CA VAL A 37 3.31 -32.85 -10.92
C VAL A 37 4.77 -33.19 -11.27
N SER A 38 4.99 -34.30 -12.00
CA SER A 38 6.33 -34.68 -12.49
C SER A 38 6.83 -33.71 -13.55
N GLU A 39 5.97 -33.29 -14.48
CA GLU A 39 6.30 -32.36 -15.56
C GLU A 39 6.63 -30.95 -15.02
N VAL A 40 5.84 -30.46 -14.05
CA VAL A 40 6.13 -29.19 -13.36
C VAL A 40 7.47 -29.27 -12.62
N GLY A 41 7.75 -30.41 -11.96
CA GLY A 41 9.03 -30.65 -11.29
C GLY A 41 10.23 -30.59 -12.23
N GLU A 42 10.13 -31.20 -13.41
CA GLU A 42 11.18 -31.19 -14.44
C GLU A 42 11.41 -29.78 -15.01
N ILE A 43 10.33 -29.05 -15.30
CA ILE A 43 10.40 -27.67 -15.80
C ILE A 43 11.10 -26.77 -14.78
N LEU A 44 10.75 -26.87 -13.50
CA LEU A 44 11.37 -26.06 -12.44
C LEU A 44 12.84 -26.42 -12.24
N GLU A 45 13.23 -27.68 -12.48
CA GLU A 45 14.61 -28.11 -12.41
C GLU A 45 15.43 -27.52 -13.57
N GLN A 46 14.91 -27.56 -14.79
CA GLN A 46 15.52 -26.90 -15.95
C GLN A 46 15.59 -25.38 -15.76
N ALA A 47 14.55 -24.77 -15.20
CA ALA A 47 14.54 -23.35 -14.86
C ALA A 47 15.63 -23.02 -13.82
N THR A 48 15.84 -23.88 -12.82
CA THR A 48 16.90 -23.72 -11.81
C THR A 48 18.28 -23.78 -12.46
N GLN A 49 18.51 -24.72 -13.37
CA GLN A 49 19.77 -24.84 -14.13
C GLN A 49 20.01 -23.62 -15.02
N SER A 50 18.95 -23.12 -15.68
CA SER A 50 19.01 -21.93 -16.53
C SER A 50 19.30 -20.67 -15.71
N ALA A 51 18.64 -20.53 -14.56
CA ALA A 51 18.86 -19.42 -13.63
C ALA A 51 20.32 -19.37 -13.15
N ALA A 52 20.95 -20.53 -12.90
CA ALA A 52 22.35 -20.63 -12.52
C ALA A 52 23.31 -20.02 -13.57
N GLN A 53 22.92 -19.96 -14.85
CA GLN A 53 23.72 -19.37 -15.93
C GLN A 53 23.64 -17.83 -15.97
N ILE A 54 22.74 -17.20 -15.21
CA ILE A 54 22.60 -15.74 -15.18
C ILE A 54 23.84 -15.13 -14.51
N LYS A 55 24.62 -14.34 -15.25
CA LYS A 55 25.87 -13.75 -14.76
C LYS A 55 25.65 -12.77 -13.59
N ASN A 56 24.63 -11.94 -13.68
CA ASN A 56 24.33 -10.95 -12.64
C ASN A 56 23.71 -11.64 -11.41
N ALA A 57 24.40 -11.55 -10.27
CA ALA A 57 24.01 -12.23 -9.04
C ALA A 57 22.67 -11.78 -8.47
N PHE A 58 22.33 -10.49 -8.60
CA PHE A 58 21.06 -9.95 -8.12
C PHE A 58 19.87 -10.48 -8.95
N PHE A 59 19.97 -10.45 -10.27
CA PHE A 59 18.92 -11.01 -11.13
C PHE A 59 18.79 -12.52 -10.95
N ARG A 60 19.91 -13.23 -10.80
CA ARG A 60 19.92 -14.66 -10.51
C ARG A 60 19.16 -14.99 -9.23
N ALA A 61 19.46 -14.28 -8.14
CA ALA A 61 18.76 -14.45 -6.87
C ALA A 61 17.24 -14.19 -7.01
N LYS A 62 16.83 -13.13 -7.71
CA LYS A 62 15.40 -12.87 -7.97
C LYS A 62 14.70 -14.00 -8.72
N VAL A 63 15.37 -14.65 -9.68
CA VAL A 63 14.80 -15.81 -10.38
C VAL A 63 14.69 -16.99 -9.42
N PHE A 64 15.68 -17.22 -8.55
CA PHE A 64 15.59 -18.26 -7.52
C PHE A 64 14.43 -18.06 -6.55
N HIS A 65 14.08 -16.82 -6.19
CA HIS A 65 12.90 -16.53 -5.37
C HIS A 65 11.62 -17.08 -6.02
N GLY A 66 11.41 -16.78 -7.31
CA GLY A 66 10.24 -17.21 -8.06
C GLY A 66 10.19 -18.73 -8.25
N ILE A 67 11.33 -19.36 -8.53
CA ILE A 67 11.43 -20.81 -8.66
C ILE A 67 11.11 -21.51 -7.33
N ALA A 68 11.66 -21.01 -6.22
CA ALA A 68 11.38 -21.58 -4.90
C ALA A 68 9.89 -21.45 -4.53
N ALA A 69 9.27 -20.30 -4.80
CA ALA A 69 7.83 -20.11 -4.62
C ALA A 69 7.01 -21.09 -5.49
N ALA A 70 7.41 -21.31 -6.74
CA ALA A 70 6.75 -22.28 -7.62
C ALA A 70 6.89 -23.73 -7.10
N TYR A 71 8.05 -24.11 -6.56
CA TYR A 71 8.22 -25.41 -5.90
C TYR A 71 7.31 -25.55 -4.68
N VAL A 72 7.16 -24.50 -3.86
CA VAL A 72 6.18 -24.50 -2.76
C VAL A 72 4.77 -24.70 -3.28
N LYS A 73 4.35 -24.02 -4.35
CA LYS A 73 3.01 -24.20 -4.96
C LYS A 73 2.79 -25.63 -5.48
N ALA A 74 3.83 -26.23 -6.05
CA ALA A 74 3.87 -27.64 -6.46
C ALA A 74 3.99 -28.64 -5.28
N ALA A 75 3.86 -28.18 -4.03
CA ALA A 75 3.97 -28.98 -2.80
C ALA A 75 5.34 -29.68 -2.63
N ASN A 76 6.41 -29.14 -3.21
CA ASN A 76 7.77 -29.65 -3.09
C ASN A 76 8.66 -28.71 -2.27
N LEU A 77 8.49 -28.74 -0.94
CA LEU A 77 9.25 -27.90 -0.02
C LEU A 77 10.75 -28.24 -0.01
N GLU A 78 11.10 -29.51 -0.17
CA GLU A 78 12.50 -29.97 -0.16
C GLU A 78 13.29 -29.30 -1.29
N LYS A 79 12.78 -29.35 -2.53
CA LYS A 79 13.42 -28.67 -3.67
C LYS A 79 13.41 -27.14 -3.51
N ALA A 80 12.35 -26.56 -2.93
CA ALA A 80 12.31 -25.14 -2.66
C ALA A 80 13.43 -24.70 -1.71
N LEU A 81 13.64 -25.42 -0.61
CA LEU A 81 14.71 -25.16 0.35
C LEU A 81 16.09 -25.42 -0.27
N ALA A 82 16.23 -26.46 -1.11
CA ALA A 82 17.46 -26.72 -1.84
C ALA A 82 17.84 -25.58 -2.79
N VAL A 83 16.85 -24.88 -3.38
CA VAL A 83 17.08 -23.66 -4.17
C VAL A 83 17.59 -22.51 -3.28
N ALA A 84 17.06 -22.37 -2.06
CA ALA A 84 17.53 -21.37 -1.10
C ALA A 84 18.98 -21.62 -0.68
N ASP A 85 19.35 -22.87 -0.39
CA ASP A 85 20.68 -23.28 0.09
C ASP A 85 21.76 -23.36 -1.01
N ARG A 86 21.45 -22.98 -2.26
CA ARG A 86 22.44 -23.02 -3.33
C ARG A 86 23.58 -22.04 -3.08
N LYS A 87 24.82 -22.48 -3.37
CA LYS A 87 26.02 -21.64 -3.25
C LYS A 87 26.04 -20.42 -4.18
N ASP A 88 25.37 -20.49 -5.33
CA ASP A 88 25.29 -19.40 -6.30
C ASP A 88 24.15 -18.41 -6.00
N ASN A 89 23.34 -18.68 -4.97
CA ASN A 89 22.30 -17.80 -4.46
C ASN A 89 22.88 -16.84 -3.42
N VAL A 90 23.10 -15.60 -3.83
CA VAL A 90 23.65 -14.55 -2.94
C VAL A 90 22.63 -13.96 -1.97
N HIS A 91 21.36 -14.36 -2.06
CA HIS A 91 20.27 -13.80 -1.27
C HIS A 91 19.35 -14.90 -0.73
N LYS A 92 19.95 -15.82 0.02
CA LYS A 92 19.28 -16.97 0.67
C LYS A 92 18.05 -16.55 1.46
N ASP A 93 18.16 -15.52 2.31
CA ASP A 93 17.05 -15.07 3.14
C ASP A 93 15.88 -14.53 2.33
N GLY A 94 16.11 -13.85 1.20
CA GLY A 94 14.99 -13.44 0.33
C GLY A 94 14.32 -14.61 -0.38
N THR A 95 15.06 -15.69 -0.66
CA THR A 95 14.46 -16.93 -1.15
C THR A 95 13.63 -17.60 -0.05
N LEU A 96 14.15 -17.67 1.19
CA LEU A 96 13.41 -18.19 2.35
C LEU A 96 12.17 -17.34 2.67
N GLU A 97 12.24 -16.01 2.55
CA GLU A 97 11.10 -15.10 2.69
C GLU A 97 10.03 -15.42 1.65
N SER A 98 10.43 -15.66 0.39
CA SER A 98 9.50 -16.01 -0.69
C SER A 98 8.82 -17.36 -0.43
N ILE A 99 9.59 -18.37 0.02
CA ILE A 99 9.05 -19.68 0.42
C ILE A 99 8.05 -19.51 1.57
N SER A 100 8.45 -18.78 2.62
CA SER A 100 7.63 -18.57 3.81
C SER A 100 6.33 -17.81 3.50
N ARG A 101 6.36 -16.80 2.63
CA ARG A 101 5.16 -16.09 2.17
C ARG A 101 4.23 -16.98 1.37
N THR A 102 4.75 -17.76 0.42
CA THR A 102 3.92 -18.69 -0.34
C THR A 102 3.31 -19.78 0.56
N GLN A 103 4.02 -20.22 1.61
CA GLN A 103 3.45 -21.11 2.62
C GLN A 103 2.28 -20.47 3.38
N LEU A 104 2.38 -19.17 3.74
CA LEU A 104 1.27 -18.43 4.35
C LEU A 104 0.05 -18.34 3.43
N GLU A 105 0.25 -18.02 2.16
CA GLU A 105 -0.82 -17.99 1.14
C GLU A 105 -1.56 -19.33 1.07
N ARG A 106 -0.82 -20.44 1.21
CA ARG A 106 -1.36 -21.81 1.25
C ARG A 106 -1.86 -22.25 2.63
N ARG A 107 -1.96 -21.34 3.61
CA ARG A 107 -2.36 -21.59 5.01
C ARG A 107 -1.46 -22.60 5.76
N GLN A 108 -0.22 -22.80 5.31
CA GLN A 108 0.77 -23.67 5.94
C GLN A 108 1.57 -22.91 7.01
N ILE A 109 0.88 -22.45 8.06
CA ILE A 109 1.45 -21.53 9.07
C ILE A 109 2.69 -22.10 9.77
N LEU A 110 2.63 -23.37 10.22
CA LEU A 110 3.76 -24.00 10.91
C LEU A 110 5.00 -24.10 10.02
N ASN A 111 4.82 -24.47 8.74
CA ASN A 111 5.91 -24.54 7.78
C ASN A 111 6.50 -23.15 7.50
N ALA A 112 5.66 -22.12 7.44
CA ALA A 112 6.12 -20.73 7.29
C ALA A 112 7.00 -20.31 8.48
N ILE A 113 6.59 -20.61 9.71
CA ILE A 113 7.38 -20.32 10.92
C ILE A 113 8.73 -21.07 10.88
N GLU A 114 8.72 -22.34 10.50
CA GLU A 114 9.94 -23.14 10.39
C GLU A 114 10.89 -22.55 9.33
N THR A 115 10.38 -22.21 8.14
CA THR A 115 11.18 -21.57 7.09
C THR A 115 11.75 -20.22 7.55
N ALA A 116 10.95 -19.38 8.20
CA ALA A 116 11.41 -18.11 8.75
C ALA A 116 12.52 -18.31 9.81
N SER A 117 12.43 -19.37 10.61
CA SER A 117 13.44 -19.69 11.62
C SER A 117 14.82 -20.04 11.01
N LYS A 118 14.86 -20.50 9.76
CA LYS A 118 16.08 -20.84 9.00
C LYS A 118 16.82 -19.63 8.42
N MET A 119 16.19 -18.44 8.45
CA MET A 119 16.82 -17.21 7.97
C MET A 119 18.04 -16.86 8.83
N GLU A 120 19.06 -16.23 8.27
CA GLU A 120 20.31 -15.93 8.99
C GLU A 120 20.35 -14.46 9.45
N ASP A 121 19.90 -13.54 8.60
CA ASP A 121 19.77 -12.13 8.90
C ASP A 121 18.67 -11.87 9.95
N GLY A 122 19.06 -11.21 11.04
CA GLY A 122 18.18 -10.95 12.18
C GLY A 122 16.98 -10.06 11.82
N LEU A 123 17.18 -9.08 10.93
CA LEU A 123 16.10 -8.21 10.47
C LEU A 123 15.09 -9.00 9.64
N SER A 124 15.56 -9.72 8.62
CA SER A 124 14.73 -10.51 7.72
C SER A 124 13.93 -11.56 8.49
N LYS A 125 14.57 -12.25 9.44
CA LYS A 125 13.90 -13.20 10.35
C LYS A 125 12.83 -12.53 11.21
N ALA A 126 13.16 -11.42 11.89
CA ALA A 126 12.23 -10.73 12.77
C ALA A 126 11.00 -10.21 12.01
N LEU A 127 11.20 -9.64 10.83
CA LEU A 127 10.11 -9.10 10.00
C LEU A 127 9.25 -10.20 9.38
N MET A 128 9.83 -11.34 8.98
CA MET A 128 9.06 -12.48 8.48
C MET A 128 8.19 -13.08 9.59
N LEU A 129 8.73 -13.29 10.79
CA LEU A 129 7.96 -13.76 11.94
C LEU A 129 6.85 -12.77 12.34
N ARG A 130 7.14 -11.46 12.32
CA ARG A 130 6.13 -10.42 12.52
C ARG A 130 5.02 -10.50 11.45
N HIS A 131 5.36 -10.69 10.19
CA HIS A 131 4.38 -10.79 9.11
C HIS A 131 3.49 -12.04 9.23
N ILE A 132 4.06 -13.17 9.65
CA ILE A 132 3.29 -14.38 10.00
C ILE A 132 2.31 -14.05 11.15
N ALA A 133 2.77 -13.38 12.21
CA ALA A 133 1.92 -13.01 13.33
C ALA A 133 0.80 -12.03 12.95
N GLU A 134 1.06 -11.10 12.03
CA GLU A 134 0.07 -10.17 11.47
C GLU A 134 -1.05 -10.92 10.74
N ASP A 135 -0.72 -11.84 9.83
CA ASP A 135 -1.69 -12.68 9.11
C ASP A 135 -2.54 -13.56 10.06
N ILE A 136 -1.92 -14.13 11.10
CA ILE A 136 -2.63 -14.90 12.14
C ILE A 136 -3.55 -14.00 12.97
N THR A 137 -3.13 -12.76 13.25
CA THR A 137 -3.93 -11.80 13.99
C THR A 137 -5.19 -11.40 13.23
N GLU A 138 -5.09 -11.19 11.91
CA GLU A 138 -6.22 -10.90 11.02
C GLU A 138 -7.25 -12.04 11.00
N LYS A 139 -6.79 -13.29 11.17
CA LYS A 139 -7.64 -14.49 11.28
C LYS A 139 -8.25 -14.68 12.67
N GLY A 140 -7.96 -13.80 13.63
CA GLY A 140 -8.53 -13.81 14.99
C GLY A 140 -7.73 -14.63 16.02
N GLU A 141 -6.65 -15.29 15.61
CA GLU A 141 -5.83 -16.18 16.46
C GLU A 141 -4.77 -15.40 17.27
N ARG A 142 -5.23 -14.38 18.01
CA ARG A 142 -4.36 -13.40 18.70
C ARG A 142 -3.33 -14.01 19.64
N LYS A 143 -3.68 -15.08 20.37
CA LYS A 143 -2.77 -15.72 21.34
C LYS A 143 -1.56 -16.37 20.67
N ASP A 144 -1.75 -16.98 19.51
CA ASP A 144 -0.67 -17.64 18.78
C ASP A 144 0.19 -16.62 18.04
N ALA A 145 -0.42 -15.55 17.51
CA ALA A 145 0.32 -14.40 17.01
C ALA A 145 1.27 -13.80 18.06
N LEU A 146 0.81 -13.62 19.30
CA LEU A 146 1.66 -13.11 20.40
C LEU A 146 2.86 -14.03 20.70
N LYS A 147 2.70 -15.36 20.64
CA LYS A 147 3.83 -16.30 20.81
C LYS A 147 4.87 -16.13 19.71
N ILE A 148 4.43 -15.91 18.47
CA ILE A 148 5.33 -15.71 17.33
C ILE A 148 6.03 -14.36 17.43
N LEU A 149 5.35 -13.33 17.93
CA LEU A 149 5.96 -12.01 18.19
C LEU A 149 7.07 -12.09 19.24
N VAL A 150 6.98 -12.99 20.22
CA VAL A 150 8.11 -13.26 21.14
C VAL A 150 9.32 -13.81 20.38
N GLN A 151 9.12 -14.70 19.40
CA GLN A 151 10.22 -15.18 18.56
C GLN A 151 10.81 -14.07 17.68
N ALA A 152 9.96 -13.17 17.16
CA ALA A 152 10.39 -12.00 16.41
C ALA A 152 11.24 -11.06 17.27
N LEU A 153 10.87 -10.84 18.54
CA LEU A 153 11.67 -10.06 19.50
C LEU A 153 13.05 -10.70 19.71
N VAL A 154 13.10 -12.01 19.93
CA VAL A 154 14.37 -12.74 20.07
C VAL A 154 15.23 -12.58 18.81
N ALA A 155 14.66 -12.71 17.62
CA ALA A 155 15.38 -12.48 16.36
C ALA A 155 15.92 -11.05 16.24
N SER A 156 15.11 -10.05 16.62
CA SER A 156 15.51 -8.64 16.59
C SER A 156 16.67 -8.34 17.56
N SER A 157 16.81 -9.12 18.63
CA SER A 157 17.86 -8.92 19.63
C SER A 157 19.28 -9.18 19.10
N ALA A 158 19.40 -9.93 18.00
CA ALA A 158 20.67 -10.21 17.33
C ALA A 158 21.13 -9.06 16.40
N ILE A 159 20.26 -8.08 16.14
CA ILE A 159 20.57 -6.93 15.28
C ILE A 159 21.46 -5.94 16.06
N LYS A 160 22.64 -5.66 15.51
CA LYS A 160 23.64 -4.77 16.14
C LYS A 160 23.43 -3.30 15.80
N ASP A 161 22.98 -3.01 14.59
CA ASP A 161 22.68 -1.65 14.14
C ASP A 161 21.42 -1.14 14.86
N GLY A 162 21.53 -0.03 15.57
CA GLY A 162 20.47 0.46 16.46
C GLY A 162 19.23 0.93 15.70
N SER A 163 19.40 1.60 14.56
CA SER A 163 18.34 2.06 13.68
C SER A 163 17.58 0.88 13.09
N THR A 164 18.31 -0.12 12.60
CA THR A 164 17.72 -1.35 12.05
C THR A 164 16.99 -2.15 13.14
N ARG A 165 17.58 -2.24 14.34
CA ARG A 165 16.93 -2.92 15.48
C ARG A 165 15.70 -2.16 15.93
N ALA A 166 15.77 -0.84 16.04
CA ALA A 166 14.66 0.01 16.42
C ALA A 166 13.51 -0.12 15.41
N TYR A 167 13.82 -0.13 14.12
CA TYR A 167 12.84 -0.40 13.07
C TYR A 167 12.16 -1.75 13.27
N ALA A 168 12.92 -2.83 13.49
CA ALA A 168 12.34 -4.15 13.76
C ALA A 168 11.42 -4.13 15.00
N LEU A 169 11.87 -3.53 16.10
CA LEU A 169 11.11 -3.40 17.35
C LEU A 169 9.82 -2.58 17.17
N GLN A 170 9.87 -1.46 16.44
CA GLN A 170 8.71 -0.62 16.12
C GLN A 170 7.66 -1.42 15.34
N ARG A 171 8.07 -2.15 14.30
CA ARG A 171 7.16 -2.99 13.50
C ARG A 171 6.56 -4.13 14.33
N ILE A 172 7.34 -4.74 15.22
CA ILE A 172 6.84 -5.76 16.16
C ILE A 172 5.82 -5.16 17.14
N ALA A 173 6.10 -3.99 17.70
CA ALA A 173 5.22 -3.31 18.63
C ALA A 173 3.86 -2.94 18.00
N GLU A 174 3.86 -2.46 16.75
CA GLU A 174 2.62 -2.23 16.00
C GLU A 174 1.77 -3.50 15.94
N THR A 175 2.36 -4.64 15.55
CA THR A 175 1.63 -5.91 15.46
C THR A 175 1.20 -6.43 16.84
N GLN A 176 1.99 -6.24 17.90
CA GLN A 176 1.55 -6.52 19.28
C GLN A 176 0.31 -5.71 19.66
N GLY A 177 0.27 -4.42 19.29
CA GLY A 177 -0.88 -3.56 19.49
C GLY A 177 -2.13 -4.03 18.73
N VAL A 178 -1.97 -4.40 17.46
CA VAL A 178 -3.06 -4.97 16.63
C VAL A 178 -3.56 -6.31 17.19
N ALA A 179 -2.66 -7.15 17.70
CA ALA A 179 -2.99 -8.39 18.40
C ALA A 179 -3.66 -8.16 19.78
N GLY A 180 -3.73 -6.92 20.25
CA GLY A 180 -4.42 -6.51 21.47
C GLY A 180 -3.53 -6.40 22.72
N ASP A 181 -2.22 -6.66 22.63
CA ASP A 181 -1.29 -6.52 23.74
C ASP A 181 -0.55 -5.17 23.70
N ARG A 182 -1.30 -4.11 24.06
CA ARG A 182 -0.75 -2.75 24.12
C ARG A 182 0.35 -2.57 25.16
N ASN A 183 0.33 -3.37 26.23
CA ASN A 183 1.36 -3.29 27.27
C ASN A 183 2.69 -3.84 26.74
N ALA A 184 2.68 -4.99 26.07
CA ALA A 184 3.87 -5.52 25.40
C ALA A 184 4.38 -4.55 24.33
N ALA A 185 3.48 -4.01 23.50
CA ALA A 185 3.82 -3.02 22.48
C ALA A 185 4.57 -1.81 23.07
N ARG A 186 4.07 -1.25 24.19
CA ARG A 186 4.72 -0.13 24.87
C ARG A 186 6.12 -0.49 25.40
N LEU A 187 6.29 -1.67 25.99
CA LEU A 187 7.60 -2.12 26.47
C LEU A 187 8.60 -2.30 25.32
N THR A 188 8.15 -2.89 24.20
CA THR A 188 8.95 -3.04 22.99
C THR A 188 9.40 -1.68 22.43
N ILE A 189 8.52 -0.67 22.45
CA ILE A 189 8.89 0.69 22.04
C ILE A 189 9.89 1.34 23.00
N GLN A 190 9.74 1.14 24.31
CA GLN A 190 10.73 1.63 25.28
C GLN A 190 12.11 1.02 25.04
N GLU A 191 12.16 -0.27 24.67
CA GLU A 191 13.41 -0.91 24.24
C GLU A 191 13.97 -0.24 22.98
N ALA A 192 13.14 0.03 21.97
CA ALA A 192 13.56 0.72 20.75
C ALA A 192 14.18 2.10 21.04
N ILE A 193 13.53 2.93 21.87
CA ILE A 193 14.03 4.25 22.27
C ILE A 193 15.38 4.13 22.99
N LYS A 194 15.52 3.15 23.88
CA LYS A 194 16.79 2.90 24.58
C LYS A 194 17.92 2.59 23.60
N PHE A 195 17.65 1.75 22.60
CA PHE A 195 18.64 1.41 21.57
C PHE A 195 19.00 2.62 20.71
N ILE A 196 18.01 3.36 20.20
CA ILE A 196 18.20 4.61 19.43
C ILE A 196 19.11 5.59 20.20
N ASN A 197 18.93 5.70 21.52
CA ASN A 197 19.72 6.63 22.33
C ASN A 197 21.13 6.14 22.66
N SER A 198 21.36 4.83 22.67
CA SER A 198 22.65 4.22 23.03
C SER A 198 23.55 3.91 21.83
N SER A 199 23.00 3.89 20.61
CA SER A 199 23.73 3.53 19.39
C SER A 199 24.58 4.71 18.89
N PRO A 200 25.80 4.47 18.36
CA PRO A 200 26.69 5.52 17.83
C PRO A 200 26.25 6.05 16.44
N GLU A 201 24.96 6.07 16.17
CA GLU A 201 24.38 6.46 14.89
C GLU A 201 24.55 7.93 14.55
N THR A 202 24.37 8.25 13.27
CA THR A 202 24.32 9.64 12.84
C THR A 202 23.11 10.33 13.47
N VAL A 203 23.22 11.64 13.68
CA VAL A 203 22.11 12.47 14.20
C VAL A 203 20.85 12.33 13.33
N MET A 204 21.02 12.10 12.02
CA MET A 204 19.90 11.97 11.09
C MET A 204 19.19 10.62 11.21
N ASP A 205 19.93 9.52 11.34
CA ASP A 205 19.34 8.18 11.52
C ASP A 205 18.54 8.12 12.82
N LYS A 206 19.10 8.68 13.89
CA LYS A 206 18.44 8.84 15.19
C LYS A 206 17.13 9.63 15.08
N THR A 207 17.14 10.74 14.33
CA THR A 207 15.98 11.60 14.17
C THR A 207 14.85 10.91 13.42
N LEU A 208 15.17 10.19 12.34
CA LEU A 208 14.19 9.39 11.59
C LEU A 208 13.58 8.29 12.46
N ALA A 209 14.41 7.57 13.22
CA ALA A 209 13.95 6.52 14.12
C ALA A 209 13.03 7.06 15.23
N LEU A 210 13.33 8.25 15.79
CA LEU A 210 12.47 8.90 16.79
C LEU A 210 11.14 9.36 16.21
N GLN A 211 11.14 9.94 14.99
CA GLN A 211 9.89 10.31 14.30
C GLN A 211 8.96 9.09 14.15
N MET A 212 9.49 7.97 13.63
CA MET A 212 8.72 6.74 13.49
C MET A 212 8.24 6.20 14.84
N THR A 213 9.06 6.32 15.88
CA THR A 213 8.68 5.91 17.24
C THR A 213 7.47 6.69 17.75
N ALA A 214 7.47 8.01 17.58
CA ALA A 214 6.37 8.87 18.00
C ALA A 214 5.07 8.51 17.28
N GLU A 215 5.13 8.24 15.97
CA GLU A 215 3.98 7.74 15.20
C GLU A 215 3.42 6.44 15.79
N VAL A 216 4.29 5.45 16.06
CA VAL A 216 3.86 4.16 16.60
C VAL A 216 3.25 4.32 18.00
N GLN A 217 3.85 5.12 18.88
CA GLN A 217 3.28 5.43 20.19
C GLN A 217 1.87 6.02 20.08
N ALA A 218 1.66 6.97 19.17
CA ALA A 218 0.36 7.58 18.95
C ALA A 218 -0.67 6.57 18.41
N ARG A 219 -0.28 5.70 17.46
CA ARG A 219 -1.16 4.63 16.94
C ARG A 219 -1.53 3.59 17.99
N LEU A 220 -0.65 3.35 18.97
CA LEU A 220 -0.92 2.48 20.12
C LEU A 220 -1.80 3.16 21.18
N GLY A 221 -2.07 4.46 21.05
CA GLY A 221 -2.86 5.27 21.98
C GLY A 221 -2.04 5.89 23.12
N ASP A 222 -0.71 5.74 23.12
CA ASP A 222 0.18 6.39 24.09
C ASP A 222 0.60 7.77 23.58
N VAL A 223 -0.39 8.65 23.41
CA VAL A 223 -0.23 10.00 22.85
C VAL A 223 0.74 10.83 23.68
N LYS A 224 0.70 10.68 25.00
CA LYS A 224 1.60 11.39 25.91
C LYS A 224 3.07 11.03 25.62
N ALA A 225 3.38 9.73 25.55
CA ALA A 225 4.73 9.30 25.22
C ALA A 225 5.13 9.70 23.79
N ALA A 226 4.18 9.70 22.85
CA ALA A 226 4.42 10.16 21.48
C ALA A 226 4.85 11.64 21.43
N LEU A 227 4.15 12.52 22.15
CA LEU A 227 4.48 13.93 22.25
C LEU A 227 5.84 14.14 22.94
N GLU A 228 6.14 13.42 24.02
CA GLU A 228 7.45 13.45 24.69
C GLU A 228 8.58 13.04 23.73
N THR A 229 8.37 11.99 22.92
CA THR A 229 9.33 11.57 21.89
C THR A 229 9.49 12.64 20.81
N ALA A 230 8.40 13.24 20.32
CA ALA A 230 8.46 14.30 19.32
C ALA A 230 9.22 15.54 19.84
N GLU A 231 9.03 15.91 21.10
CA GLU A 231 9.77 17.01 21.76
C GLU A 231 11.27 16.75 21.88
N SER A 232 11.70 15.48 21.92
CA SER A 232 13.13 15.13 21.95
C SER A 232 13.85 15.32 20.60
N ILE A 233 13.10 15.42 19.50
CA ILE A 233 13.64 15.59 18.15
C ILE A 233 14.18 17.01 17.98
N GLN A 234 15.48 17.12 17.64
CA GLN A 234 16.17 18.40 17.50
C GLN A 234 15.96 19.07 16.13
N ASP A 235 15.69 18.29 15.09
CA ASP A 235 15.41 18.82 13.75
C ASP A 235 13.95 19.28 13.66
N ASP A 236 13.73 20.58 13.49
CA ASP A 236 12.40 21.18 13.50
C ASP A 236 11.47 20.62 12.42
N ALA A 237 11.99 20.32 11.23
CA ALA A 237 11.19 19.76 10.14
C ALA A 237 10.72 18.33 10.45
N ARG A 238 11.58 17.53 11.08
CA ARG A 238 11.28 16.17 11.53
C ARG A 238 10.36 16.16 12.75
N LYS A 239 10.56 17.10 13.69
CA LYS A 239 9.64 17.32 14.81
C LYS A 239 8.24 17.68 14.31
N ALA A 240 8.14 18.61 13.35
CA ALA A 240 6.87 18.94 12.71
C ALA A 240 6.23 17.74 12.01
N GLY A 241 7.03 16.91 11.33
CA GLY A 241 6.59 15.63 10.76
C GLY A 241 6.03 14.67 11.81
N ALA A 242 6.72 14.50 12.95
CA ALA A 242 6.24 13.67 14.05
C ALA A 242 4.92 14.19 14.64
N LEU A 243 4.83 15.50 14.91
CA LEU A 243 3.61 16.13 15.44
C LEU A 243 2.42 15.98 14.48
N ARG A 244 2.65 16.10 13.17
CA ARG A 244 1.64 15.80 12.14
C ARG A 244 1.15 14.36 12.25
N ASP A 245 2.05 13.40 12.34
CA ASP A 245 1.72 11.97 12.39
C ASP A 245 0.96 11.61 13.68
N ILE A 246 1.31 12.26 14.80
CA ILE A 246 0.59 12.18 16.09
C ILE A 246 -0.84 12.73 15.94
N ALA A 247 -1.01 13.93 15.38
CA ALA A 247 -2.33 14.54 15.19
C ALA A 247 -3.24 13.67 14.32
N GLY A 248 -2.71 13.11 13.23
CA GLY A 248 -3.45 12.16 12.39
C GLY A 248 -3.86 10.89 13.15
N ALA A 249 -2.98 10.36 14.00
CA ALA A 249 -3.29 9.19 14.82
C ALA A 249 -4.37 9.48 15.89
N GLN A 250 -4.30 10.62 16.57
CA GLN A 250 -5.34 11.09 17.50
C GLN A 250 -6.70 11.19 16.81
N ALA A 251 -6.76 11.83 15.64
CA ALA A 251 -8.00 11.98 14.89
C ALA A 251 -8.59 10.63 14.43
N ARG A 252 -7.75 9.70 13.95
CA ARG A 252 -8.19 8.33 13.61
C ARG A 252 -8.73 7.56 14.81
N ALA A 253 -8.18 7.80 16.01
CA ALA A 253 -8.71 7.27 17.26
C ALA A 253 -10.03 7.92 17.71
N GLY A 254 -10.45 9.01 17.05
CA GLY A 254 -11.65 9.79 17.35
C GLY A 254 -11.41 10.97 18.28
N ASP A 255 -10.16 11.23 18.67
CA ASP A 255 -9.77 12.35 19.53
C ASP A 255 -9.40 13.59 18.69
N VAL A 256 -10.41 14.14 18.01
CA VAL A 256 -10.24 15.28 17.10
C VAL A 256 -9.82 16.54 17.85
N SER A 257 -10.30 16.75 19.08
CA SER A 257 -9.97 17.94 19.86
C SER A 257 -8.47 18.01 20.16
N HIS A 258 -7.87 16.96 20.72
CA HIS A 258 -6.42 16.96 20.97
C HIS A 258 -5.60 16.88 19.68
N ALA A 259 -6.15 16.31 18.59
CA ALA A 259 -5.51 16.37 17.28
C ALA A 259 -5.35 17.83 16.80
N LEU A 260 -6.40 18.64 16.91
CA LEU A 260 -6.35 20.06 16.55
C LEU A 260 -5.43 20.88 17.46
N GLU A 261 -5.37 20.56 18.76
CA GLU A 261 -4.40 21.15 19.69
C GLU A 261 -2.96 20.82 19.26
N THR A 262 -2.69 19.58 18.86
CA THR A 262 -1.37 19.17 18.37
C THR A 262 -1.02 19.91 17.08
N VAL A 263 -1.96 20.06 16.14
CA VAL A 263 -1.75 20.85 14.91
C VAL A 263 -1.37 22.30 15.22
N ALA A 264 -1.97 22.91 16.24
CA ALA A 264 -1.66 24.28 16.63
C ALA A 264 -0.21 24.48 17.10
N THR A 265 0.51 23.40 17.43
CA THR A 265 1.94 23.44 17.80
C THR A 265 2.88 23.26 16.60
N ILE A 266 2.36 22.94 15.41
CA ILE A 266 3.16 22.71 14.21
C ILE A 266 3.46 24.05 13.52
N ASN A 267 4.72 24.48 13.61
CA ASN A 267 5.17 25.74 12.99
C ASN A 267 5.48 25.62 11.49
N ASP A 268 5.78 24.41 11.00
CA ASP A 268 6.06 24.19 9.58
C ASP A 268 4.76 24.22 8.76
N PRO A 269 4.59 25.15 7.80
CA PRO A 269 3.34 25.30 7.07
C PRO A 269 2.91 24.07 6.29
N PHE A 270 3.87 23.33 5.72
CA PHE A 270 3.56 22.13 4.94
C PHE A 270 2.99 21.04 5.85
N ASN A 271 3.67 20.73 6.95
CA ASN A 271 3.19 19.73 7.91
C ASN A 271 1.91 20.16 8.62
N HIS A 272 1.73 21.45 8.89
CA HIS A 272 0.50 21.98 9.49
C HIS A 272 -0.72 21.74 8.58
N GLU A 273 -0.64 22.14 7.31
CA GLU A 273 -1.75 21.95 6.35
C GLU A 273 -2.00 20.47 6.06
N TYR A 274 -0.94 19.66 6.04
CA TYR A 274 -1.08 18.22 5.83
C TYR A 274 -1.68 17.51 7.06
N ALA A 275 -1.40 17.98 8.28
CA ALA A 275 -2.03 17.46 9.49
C ALA A 275 -3.53 17.76 9.51
N LEU A 276 -3.94 18.99 9.15
CA LEU A 276 -5.36 19.34 9.00
C LEU A 276 -6.06 18.45 7.97
N GLN A 277 -5.41 18.16 6.83
CA GLN A 277 -5.95 17.22 5.84
C GLN A 277 -6.17 15.82 6.45
N GLN A 278 -5.22 15.28 7.21
CA GLN A 278 -5.38 13.98 7.87
C GLN A 278 -6.52 13.96 8.89
N ILE A 279 -6.74 15.07 9.60
CA ILE A 279 -7.88 15.21 10.52
C ILE A 279 -9.20 15.22 9.74
N VAL A 280 -9.28 15.96 8.62
CA VAL A 280 -10.47 15.96 7.74
C VAL A 280 -10.79 14.56 7.25
N GLU A 281 -9.78 13.81 6.78
CA GLU A 281 -9.96 12.43 6.32
C GLU A 281 -10.50 11.54 7.44
N ALA A 282 -9.92 11.61 8.64
CA ALA A 282 -10.38 10.84 9.78
C ALA A 282 -11.81 11.20 10.22
N GLN A 283 -12.18 12.48 10.20
CA GLN A 283 -13.55 12.94 10.49
C GLN A 283 -14.53 12.44 9.42
N ALA A 284 -14.18 12.53 8.14
CA ALA A 284 -15.00 12.07 7.03
C ALA A 284 -15.23 10.55 7.07
N ASP A 285 -14.18 9.75 7.32
CA ASP A 285 -14.27 8.29 7.47
C ASP A 285 -15.18 7.90 8.65
N ARG A 286 -15.21 8.72 9.72
CA ARG A 286 -16.10 8.56 10.87
C ARG A 286 -17.49 9.18 10.68
N LYS A 287 -17.81 9.66 9.47
CA LYS A 287 -19.06 10.33 9.10
C LYS A 287 -19.34 11.64 9.86
N ASP A 288 -18.33 12.24 10.48
CA ASP A 288 -18.40 13.60 11.02
C ASP A 288 -18.19 14.62 9.89
N ILE A 289 -19.19 14.73 9.00
CA ILE A 289 -19.13 15.58 7.82
C ILE A 289 -19.04 17.07 8.20
N GLN A 290 -19.75 17.48 9.26
CA GLN A 290 -19.75 18.88 9.70
C GLN A 290 -18.40 19.28 10.28
N GLY A 291 -17.83 18.46 11.16
CA GLY A 291 -16.49 18.70 11.69
C GLY A 291 -15.43 18.67 10.59
N ALA A 292 -15.53 17.72 9.65
CA ALA A 292 -14.62 17.66 8.51
C ALA A 292 -14.66 18.95 7.66
N LEU A 293 -15.85 19.49 7.37
CA LEU A 293 -16.00 20.77 6.64
C LEU A 293 -15.39 21.94 7.42
N GLN A 294 -15.57 21.99 8.74
CA GLN A 294 -14.97 23.02 9.59
C GLN A 294 -13.44 22.96 9.55
N THR A 295 -12.86 21.77 9.71
CA THR A 295 -11.41 21.57 9.65
C THR A 295 -10.87 21.89 8.25
N ALA A 296 -11.56 21.50 7.18
CA ALA A 296 -11.17 21.82 5.80
C ALA A 296 -11.16 23.34 5.52
N ALA A 297 -12.03 24.10 6.19
CA ALA A 297 -12.03 25.57 6.09
C ALA A 297 -10.79 26.20 6.75
N ALA A 298 -10.16 25.52 7.71
CA ALA A 298 -8.90 25.96 8.33
C ALA A 298 -7.69 25.79 7.41
N ILE A 299 -7.79 24.99 6.34
CA ILE A 299 -6.74 24.83 5.33
C ILE A 299 -6.71 26.05 4.42
N LYS A 300 -5.64 26.87 4.52
CA LYS A 300 -5.58 28.20 3.88
C LYS A 300 -4.48 28.32 2.84
N GLN A 301 -3.31 27.75 3.10
CA GLN A 301 -2.12 27.97 2.29
C GLN A 301 -1.94 26.88 1.22
N SER A 302 -2.32 25.65 1.53
CA SER A 302 -2.19 24.51 0.61
C SER A 302 -3.47 24.25 -0.17
N ASN A 303 -3.51 24.68 -1.44
CA ASN A 303 -4.62 24.38 -2.35
C ASN A 303 -4.75 22.89 -2.65
N GLY A 304 -3.62 22.16 -2.70
CA GLY A 304 -3.58 20.71 -2.88
C GLY A 304 -4.26 19.99 -1.72
N SER A 305 -3.80 20.26 -0.49
CA SER A 305 -4.38 19.67 0.71
C SER A 305 -5.85 20.02 0.87
N LYS A 306 -6.23 21.27 0.55
CA LYS A 306 -7.63 21.70 0.61
C LYS A 306 -8.52 20.96 -0.40
N ALA A 307 -8.05 20.82 -1.64
CA ALA A 307 -8.80 20.13 -2.68
C ALA A 307 -8.99 18.64 -2.35
N ILE A 308 -7.94 17.97 -1.83
CA ILE A 308 -8.00 16.58 -1.39
C ILE A 308 -8.94 16.42 -0.20
N ALA A 309 -8.82 17.28 0.82
CA ALA A 309 -9.70 17.30 1.97
C ALA A 309 -11.18 17.42 1.58
N LEU A 310 -11.51 18.38 0.71
CA LEU A 310 -12.88 18.57 0.21
C LEU A 310 -13.36 17.38 -0.64
N PHE A 311 -12.48 16.80 -1.46
CA PHE A 311 -12.80 15.61 -2.24
C PHE A 311 -13.18 14.41 -1.33
N ARG A 312 -12.41 14.18 -0.25
CA ARG A 312 -12.69 13.10 0.71
C ARG A 312 -14.00 13.33 1.49
N ILE A 313 -14.31 14.57 1.82
CA ILE A 313 -15.63 14.94 2.39
C ILE A 313 -16.75 14.61 1.40
N ALA A 314 -16.58 14.95 0.12
CA ALA A 314 -17.57 14.66 -0.90
C ALA A 314 -17.78 13.15 -1.08
N GLU A 315 -16.72 12.33 -1.07
CA GLU A 315 -16.84 10.87 -1.09
C GLU A 315 -17.66 10.34 0.10
N ALA A 316 -17.42 10.87 1.31
CA ALA A 316 -18.20 10.49 2.48
C ALA A 316 -19.68 10.93 2.40
N GLN A 317 -19.95 12.08 1.77
CA GLN A 317 -21.32 12.55 1.48
C GLN A 317 -22.01 11.67 0.44
N VAL A 318 -21.30 11.22 -0.60
CA VAL A 318 -21.78 10.22 -1.58
C VAL A 318 -22.13 8.91 -0.90
N GLY A 319 -21.26 8.40 -0.04
CA GLY A 319 -21.52 7.19 0.76
C GLY A 319 -22.75 7.32 1.66
N SER A 320 -23.09 8.54 2.07
CA SER A 320 -24.32 8.88 2.82
C SER A 320 -25.51 9.23 1.92
N ARG A 321 -25.39 9.04 0.60
CA ARG A 321 -26.37 9.36 -0.45
C ARG A 321 -26.80 10.84 -0.50
N ASN A 322 -25.99 11.74 0.05
CA ASN A 322 -26.23 13.18 0.02
C ASN A 322 -25.55 13.82 -1.20
N PHE A 323 -26.08 13.50 -2.39
CA PHE A 323 -25.50 13.90 -3.68
C PHE A 323 -25.50 15.41 -3.90
N GLU A 324 -26.48 16.13 -3.35
CA GLU A 324 -26.56 17.59 -3.45
C GLU A 324 -25.42 18.26 -2.69
N ALA A 325 -25.20 17.86 -1.43
CA ALA A 325 -24.07 18.36 -0.63
C ALA A 325 -22.72 17.95 -1.24
N ALA A 326 -22.62 16.72 -1.76
CA ALA A 326 -21.42 16.24 -2.45
C ALA A 326 -21.10 17.10 -3.69
N SER A 327 -22.10 17.46 -4.48
CA SER A 327 -21.92 18.33 -5.64
C SER A 327 -21.36 19.71 -5.25
N LEU A 328 -21.92 20.35 -4.21
CA LEU A 328 -21.41 21.63 -3.70
C LEU A 328 -19.97 21.52 -3.19
N THR A 329 -19.66 20.47 -2.43
CA THR A 329 -18.31 20.22 -1.91
C THR A 329 -17.31 19.96 -3.05
N LEU A 330 -17.70 19.22 -4.09
CA LEU A 330 -16.89 19.00 -5.30
C LEU A 330 -16.68 20.28 -6.11
N GLN A 331 -17.63 21.22 -6.07
CA GLN A 331 -17.45 22.54 -6.68
C GLN A 331 -16.35 23.33 -5.95
N GLN A 332 -16.34 23.29 -4.62
CA GLN A 332 -15.28 23.90 -3.81
C GLN A 332 -13.93 23.20 -4.04
N ALA A 333 -13.92 21.86 -4.11
CA ALA A 333 -12.72 21.07 -4.39
C ALA A 333 -12.13 21.42 -5.77
N ARG A 334 -12.98 21.59 -6.80
CA ARG A 334 -12.55 22.08 -8.12
C ARG A 334 -11.84 23.42 -8.01
N GLN A 335 -12.41 24.36 -7.26
CA GLN A 335 -11.83 25.69 -7.19
C GLN A 335 -10.49 25.70 -6.44
N ALA A 336 -10.35 24.91 -5.39
CA ALA A 336 -9.04 24.69 -4.77
C ALA A 336 -8.05 24.07 -5.78
N ALA A 337 -8.47 23.03 -6.51
CA ALA A 337 -7.64 22.34 -7.48
C ALA A 337 -7.13 23.27 -8.61
N LEU A 338 -7.96 24.18 -9.11
CA LEU A 338 -7.57 25.15 -10.14
C LEU A 338 -6.44 26.09 -9.69
N ASN A 339 -6.32 26.35 -8.39
CA ASN A 339 -5.30 27.24 -7.81
C ASN A 339 -4.01 26.51 -7.41
N ILE A 340 -3.90 25.20 -7.67
CA ILE A 340 -2.67 24.43 -7.45
C ILE A 340 -1.59 24.89 -8.45
N GLN A 341 -0.40 25.18 -7.93
CA GLN A 341 0.73 25.65 -8.73
C GLN A 341 1.45 24.52 -9.46
N ASP A 342 1.65 23.38 -8.81
CA ASP A 342 2.23 22.20 -9.46
C ASP A 342 1.25 21.64 -10.49
N VAL A 343 1.67 21.65 -11.75
CA VAL A 343 0.81 21.30 -12.88
C VAL A 343 0.41 19.82 -12.85
N LYS A 344 1.28 18.94 -12.35
CA LYS A 344 1.00 17.50 -12.26
C LYS A 344 -0.05 17.24 -11.18
N GLU A 345 0.14 17.83 -10.01
CA GLU A 345 -0.80 17.76 -8.89
C GLU A 345 -2.15 18.38 -9.28
N ARG A 346 -2.15 19.53 -9.97
CA ARG A 346 -3.37 20.17 -10.49
C ARG A 346 -4.13 19.25 -11.43
N ALA A 347 -3.47 18.70 -12.45
CA ALA A 347 -4.11 17.83 -13.43
C ALA A 347 -4.71 16.58 -12.78
N HIS A 348 -3.97 15.95 -11.87
CA HIS A 348 -4.43 14.76 -11.15
C HIS A 348 -5.64 15.06 -10.26
N THR A 349 -5.56 16.13 -9.46
CA THR A 349 -6.63 16.53 -8.54
C THR A 349 -7.91 16.92 -9.29
N LEU A 350 -7.79 17.63 -10.42
CA LEU A 350 -8.94 17.92 -11.28
C LEU A 350 -9.57 16.64 -11.86
N GLY A 351 -8.76 15.64 -12.22
CA GLY A 351 -9.26 14.33 -12.64
C GLY A 351 -10.08 13.63 -11.56
N TRP A 352 -9.60 13.61 -10.31
CA TRP A 352 -10.35 13.08 -9.17
C TRP A 352 -11.67 13.81 -8.93
N VAL A 353 -11.63 15.14 -8.91
CA VAL A 353 -12.83 15.97 -8.73
C VAL A 353 -13.83 15.73 -9.88
N ALA A 354 -13.36 15.61 -11.12
CA ALA A 354 -14.22 15.31 -12.26
C ALA A 354 -14.90 13.94 -12.12
N ARG A 355 -14.17 12.92 -11.64
CA ARG A 355 -14.73 11.59 -11.36
C ARG A 355 -15.81 11.66 -10.28
N GLY A 356 -15.54 12.34 -9.16
CA GLY A 356 -16.53 12.54 -8.11
C GLY A 356 -17.80 13.25 -8.62
N LYS A 357 -17.65 14.25 -9.49
CA LYS A 357 -18.79 14.94 -10.12
C LYS A 357 -19.59 14.02 -11.05
N ALA A 358 -18.92 13.16 -11.80
CA ALA A 358 -19.59 12.17 -12.64
C ALA A 358 -20.37 11.15 -11.79
N GLU A 359 -19.82 10.77 -10.64
CA GLU A 359 -20.46 9.84 -9.70
C GLU A 359 -21.75 10.38 -9.09
N VAL A 360 -21.79 11.68 -8.73
CA VAL A 360 -23.02 12.32 -8.25
C VAL A 360 -24.03 12.64 -9.36
N GLY A 361 -23.71 12.31 -10.61
CA GLY A 361 -24.57 12.53 -11.78
C GLY A 361 -24.46 13.92 -12.40
N ASP A 362 -23.58 14.80 -11.92
CA ASP A 362 -23.33 16.13 -12.49
C ASP A 362 -22.37 16.04 -13.69
N LYS A 363 -22.87 15.44 -14.77
CA LYS A 363 -22.09 15.19 -16.00
C LYS A 363 -21.63 16.47 -16.68
N VAL A 364 -22.39 17.56 -16.57
CA VAL A 364 -22.04 18.84 -17.21
C VAL A 364 -20.82 19.44 -16.52
N SER A 365 -20.87 19.62 -15.20
CA SER A 365 -19.72 20.13 -14.46
C SER A 365 -18.53 19.18 -14.47
N ALA A 366 -18.77 17.85 -14.51
CA ALA A 366 -17.73 16.86 -14.66
C ALA A 366 -16.99 17.01 -16.00
N SER A 367 -17.72 17.19 -17.10
CA SER A 367 -17.14 17.40 -18.44
C SER A 367 -16.30 18.68 -18.52
N GLU A 368 -16.77 19.79 -17.93
CA GLU A 368 -15.96 21.01 -17.81
C GLU A 368 -14.65 20.78 -17.04
N THR A 369 -14.74 20.02 -15.93
CA THR A 369 -13.58 19.74 -15.08
C THR A 369 -12.61 18.79 -15.79
N VAL A 370 -13.11 17.82 -16.58
CA VAL A 370 -12.30 16.99 -17.49
C VAL A 370 -11.53 17.86 -18.48
N GLN A 371 -12.17 18.85 -19.10
CA GLN A 371 -11.50 19.72 -20.05
C GLN A 371 -10.37 20.53 -19.39
N GLN A 372 -10.60 21.02 -18.17
CA GLN A 372 -9.58 21.70 -17.38
C GLN A 372 -8.41 20.76 -17.01
N ALA A 373 -8.71 19.52 -16.64
CA ALA A 373 -7.71 18.50 -16.34
C ALA A 373 -6.87 18.13 -17.57
N LEU A 374 -7.50 18.00 -18.75
CA LEU A 374 -6.81 17.76 -20.02
C LEU A 374 -5.88 18.91 -20.38
N THR A 375 -6.33 20.16 -20.23
CA THR A 375 -5.49 21.35 -20.45
C THR A 375 -4.28 21.33 -19.51
N ALA A 376 -4.47 21.10 -18.21
CA ALA A 376 -3.36 21.00 -17.27
C ALA A 376 -2.42 19.83 -17.61
N THR A 377 -2.94 18.71 -18.10
CA THR A 377 -2.13 17.55 -18.52
C THR A 377 -1.27 17.86 -19.76
N ASN A 378 -1.77 18.71 -20.66
CA ASN A 378 -1.00 19.13 -21.84
C ASN A 378 0.24 19.95 -21.44
N ASP A 379 0.13 20.74 -20.38
CA ASP A 379 1.21 21.58 -19.83
C ASP A 379 2.29 20.76 -19.10
N ILE A 380 2.06 19.48 -18.79
CA ILE A 380 3.05 18.60 -18.14
C ILE A 380 4.19 18.27 -19.12
N THR A 381 5.43 18.43 -18.66
CA THR A 381 6.63 17.98 -19.37
C THR A 381 6.91 16.50 -19.05
N GLY A 382 7.28 15.72 -20.08
CA GLY A 382 7.53 14.29 -19.95
C GLY A 382 6.29 13.43 -20.20
N LYS A 383 6.40 12.47 -21.13
CA LYS A 383 5.25 11.63 -21.55
C LYS A 383 4.72 10.75 -20.42
N LYS A 384 5.60 10.16 -19.61
CA LYS A 384 5.22 9.24 -18.52
C LYS A 384 4.47 9.93 -17.39
N ASP A 385 4.78 11.20 -17.12
CA ASP A 385 4.15 11.97 -16.04
C ASP A 385 2.69 12.33 -16.36
N LYS A 386 2.27 12.19 -17.62
CA LYS A 386 0.89 12.39 -18.05
C LYS A 386 -0.01 11.19 -17.77
N ASP A 387 0.55 9.99 -17.64
CA ASP A 387 -0.24 8.75 -17.63
C ASP A 387 -1.19 8.67 -16.41
N SER A 388 -0.75 9.09 -15.23
CA SER A 388 -1.60 9.07 -14.02
C SER A 388 -2.76 10.08 -14.06
N PRO A 389 -2.52 11.37 -14.40
CA PRO A 389 -3.62 12.31 -14.67
C PRO A 389 -4.57 11.85 -15.77
N LEU A 390 -4.04 11.34 -16.90
CA LEU A 390 -4.87 10.82 -18.00
C LEU A 390 -5.76 9.67 -17.54
N LEU A 391 -5.28 8.78 -16.67
CA LEU A 391 -6.09 7.67 -16.16
C LEU A 391 -7.28 8.18 -15.33
N SER A 392 -7.05 9.18 -14.47
CA SER A 392 -8.12 9.80 -13.69
C SER A 392 -9.17 10.46 -14.59
N ILE A 393 -8.73 11.06 -15.70
CA ILE A 393 -9.62 11.66 -16.71
C ILE A 393 -10.42 10.58 -17.45
N VAL A 394 -9.78 9.46 -17.84
CA VAL A 394 -10.46 8.32 -18.47
C VAL A 394 -11.54 7.76 -17.55
N GLU A 395 -11.25 7.58 -16.26
CA GLU A 395 -12.22 7.11 -15.27
C GLU A 395 -13.45 8.04 -15.21
N ALA A 396 -13.23 9.37 -15.18
CA ALA A 396 -14.31 10.34 -15.21
C ALA A 396 -15.12 10.29 -16.53
N GLN A 397 -14.45 10.26 -17.69
CA GLN A 397 -15.10 10.16 -19.00
C GLN A 397 -15.95 8.90 -19.15
N ALA A 398 -15.39 7.75 -18.74
CA ALA A 398 -16.09 6.46 -18.77
C ALA A 398 -17.34 6.49 -17.88
N GLN A 399 -17.25 7.04 -16.68
CA GLN A 399 -18.39 7.14 -15.75
C GLN A 399 -19.49 8.10 -16.22
N MET A 400 -19.13 9.14 -16.99
CA MET A 400 -20.10 10.00 -17.67
C MET A 400 -20.78 9.30 -18.85
N GLY A 401 -20.20 8.21 -19.37
CA GLY A 401 -20.62 7.52 -20.60
C GLY A 401 -19.96 8.08 -21.87
N ASP A 402 -18.96 8.95 -21.74
CA ASP A 402 -18.14 9.45 -22.85
C ASP A 402 -17.04 8.45 -23.20
N PHE A 403 -17.44 7.29 -23.71
CA PHE A 403 -16.50 6.23 -24.06
C PHE A 403 -15.57 6.62 -25.22
N LYS A 404 -16.05 7.48 -26.13
CA LYS A 404 -15.24 7.96 -27.25
C LYS A 404 -14.12 8.87 -26.74
N GLY A 405 -14.43 9.84 -25.87
CA GLY A 405 -13.43 10.68 -25.22
C GLY A 405 -12.46 9.85 -24.38
N ALA A 406 -12.97 8.89 -23.60
CA ALA A 406 -12.14 7.99 -22.80
C ALA A 406 -11.11 7.21 -23.64
N LEU A 407 -11.53 6.66 -24.80
CA LEU A 407 -10.62 5.97 -25.73
C LEU A 407 -9.58 6.91 -26.35
N GLN A 408 -9.97 8.15 -26.68
CA GLN A 408 -9.04 9.17 -27.21
C GLN A 408 -7.99 9.58 -26.16
N THR A 409 -8.41 9.79 -24.91
CA THR A 409 -7.51 10.10 -23.80
C THR A 409 -6.55 8.93 -23.55
N THR A 410 -7.04 7.68 -23.60
CA THR A 410 -6.21 6.47 -23.45
C THR A 410 -5.11 6.40 -24.52
N ALA A 411 -5.40 6.77 -25.76
CA ALA A 411 -4.41 6.80 -26.85
C ALA A 411 -3.27 7.80 -26.64
N SER A 412 -3.41 8.74 -25.69
CA SER A 412 -2.37 9.71 -25.33
C SER A 412 -1.42 9.22 -24.23
N MET A 413 -1.70 8.05 -23.65
CA MET A 413 -0.86 7.43 -22.62
C MET A 413 0.36 6.73 -23.22
N SER A 414 1.43 6.63 -22.42
CA SER A 414 2.71 6.07 -22.84
C SER A 414 3.06 4.70 -22.26
N SER A 415 2.39 4.29 -21.18
CA SER A 415 2.70 3.08 -20.44
C SER A 415 1.58 2.03 -20.55
N ASP A 416 1.97 0.80 -20.90
CA ASP A 416 1.08 -0.37 -21.01
C ASP A 416 0.24 -0.59 -19.74
N PHE A 417 0.84 -0.43 -18.56
CA PHE A 417 0.15 -0.54 -17.27
C PHE A 417 -1.05 0.42 -17.15
N PHE A 418 -0.87 1.68 -17.57
CA PHE A 418 -1.93 2.69 -17.49
C PHE A 418 -2.96 2.48 -18.60
N THR A 419 -2.54 2.11 -19.81
CA THR A 419 -3.48 1.82 -20.90
C THR A 419 -4.35 0.59 -20.61
N ASP A 420 -3.78 -0.48 -20.06
CA ASP A 420 -4.54 -1.68 -19.69
C ASP A 420 -5.58 -1.36 -18.62
N ARG A 421 -5.18 -0.59 -17.60
CA ARG A 421 -6.11 -0.12 -16.57
C ARG A 421 -7.20 0.79 -17.14
N ALA A 422 -6.85 1.68 -18.07
CA ALA A 422 -7.81 2.55 -18.75
C ALA A 422 -8.84 1.74 -19.55
N PHE A 423 -8.41 0.77 -20.35
CA PHE A 423 -9.30 -0.12 -21.10
C PHE A 423 -10.21 -0.94 -20.17
N TYR A 424 -9.67 -1.45 -19.07
CA TYR A 424 -10.45 -2.15 -18.04
C TYR A 424 -11.59 -1.26 -17.49
N GLN A 425 -11.30 0.00 -17.13
CA GLN A 425 -12.32 0.91 -16.60
C GLN A 425 -13.38 1.28 -17.66
N ILE A 426 -12.96 1.51 -18.91
CA ILE A 426 -13.90 1.77 -20.02
C ILE A 426 -14.83 0.58 -20.23
N ALA A 427 -14.28 -0.64 -20.33
CA ALA A 427 -15.07 -1.85 -20.53
C ALA A 427 -16.06 -2.07 -19.38
N ARG A 428 -15.61 -1.92 -18.14
CA ARG A 428 -16.47 -2.01 -16.94
C ARG A 428 -17.62 -1.00 -17.01
N ALA A 429 -17.34 0.26 -17.34
CA ALA A 429 -18.36 1.31 -17.43
C ALA A 429 -19.35 1.07 -18.58
N GLN A 430 -18.90 0.55 -19.73
CA GLN A 430 -19.76 0.15 -20.85
C GLN A 430 -20.76 -0.94 -20.44
N VAL A 431 -20.29 -1.97 -19.72
CA VAL A 431 -21.16 -3.04 -19.18
C VAL A 431 -22.20 -2.47 -18.23
N GLN A 432 -21.83 -1.54 -17.35
CA GLN A 432 -22.76 -0.89 -16.41
C GLN A 432 -23.79 0.03 -17.10
N ALA A 433 -23.44 0.59 -18.26
CA ALA A 433 -24.30 1.45 -19.06
C ALA A 433 -25.27 0.68 -19.98
N ALA A 434 -25.03 -0.61 -20.24
CA ALA A 434 -25.84 -1.42 -21.14
C ALA A 434 -27.26 -1.67 -20.58
N PRO A 435 -28.34 -1.22 -21.25
CA PRO A 435 -29.71 -1.37 -20.75
C PRO A 435 -30.18 -2.83 -20.64
N THR A 436 -29.64 -3.72 -21.48
CA THR A 436 -30.01 -5.15 -21.53
C THR A 436 -29.57 -5.97 -20.32
N LEU A 437 -28.62 -5.49 -19.51
CA LEU A 437 -28.18 -6.16 -18.28
C LEU A 437 -28.91 -5.66 -17.02
N ARG A 438 -29.53 -4.46 -17.05
CA ARG A 438 -30.35 -3.96 -15.94
C ARG A 438 -31.63 -4.77 -15.73
N HIS A 439 -32.16 -5.41 -16.78
CA HIS A 439 -33.35 -6.26 -16.69
C HIS A 439 -33.07 -7.72 -16.35
N GLN A 440 -31.80 -8.18 -16.35
CA GLN A 440 -31.46 -9.52 -15.89
C GLN A 440 -31.13 -9.57 -14.38
N ASN A 441 -30.83 -8.42 -13.74
CA ASN A 441 -30.60 -8.36 -12.29
C ASN A 441 -31.86 -8.13 -11.43
N VAL A 442 -33.07 -8.29 -11.98
CA VAL A 442 -34.33 -8.35 -11.20
C VAL A 442 -34.92 -9.78 -11.14
N CYS A 443 -34.29 -10.75 -11.81
CA CYS A 443 -34.60 -12.18 -11.64
C CYS A 443 -33.31 -12.99 -11.52
N GLY A 444 -32.76 -13.11 -10.31
CA GLY A 444 -31.75 -14.13 -10.00
C GLY A 444 -30.51 -13.63 -9.26
N CYS A 445 -30.67 -13.19 -8.00
CA CYS A 445 -29.69 -13.40 -6.93
C CYS A 445 -30.32 -12.99 -5.60
N VAL A 446 -31.16 -13.89 -5.10
CA VAL A 446 -31.52 -13.97 -3.68
C VAL A 446 -30.95 -15.31 -3.21
N MET A 447 -30.08 -15.25 -2.20
CA MET A 447 -29.46 -16.36 -1.44
C MET A 447 -28.31 -17.06 -2.19
N CYS A 448 -27.12 -17.25 -1.61
CA CYS A 448 -26.87 -17.59 -0.22
C CYS A 448 -25.73 -16.77 0.40
N GLY A 449 -25.97 -16.31 1.63
CA GLY A 449 -24.95 -16.44 2.67
C GLY A 449 -25.22 -17.72 3.45
N GLU A 450 -24.15 -18.46 3.73
CA GLU A 450 -23.76 -19.03 5.03
C GLU A 450 -22.24 -19.26 4.96
#